data_AF-A0A817E215-F1
#
_entry.id   AF-A0A817E215-F1
#
_cell.length_a   1.000
_cell.length_b   1.000
_cell.length_c   1.000
_cell.angle_alpha   90.00
_cell.angle_beta   90.00
_cell.angle_gamma   90.00
#
_symmetry.space_group_name_H-M   'P 1'
#
loop_
_entity.id
_entity.type
_entity.pdbx_description
1 polymer ?
#
loop_
_entity_poly.entity_id
_entity_poly.type
_entity_poly.pdbx_seq_one_letter_code
_entity_poly.pdbx_strand_id
1 'polypeptide(L)'
;MEYICHIIIRRSTRILSCLIACLSDRYNEENLTIAIDSYLYRLCPIYQIYIHHDIEYLRKPWITMFHFVNATNKSYLGSAAVMGLQKTQKAMINQDDNISHLYVRKKRHQRTESTKLSYS
;
A
#
# COMPACT_ATOMS: atom_id res chain seq x y z
N MET A 1 -2.09 -38.86 8.08
CA MET A 1 -2.12 -37.40 8.35
C MET A 1 -1.39 -36.60 7.26
N GLU A 2 -0.21 -37.04 6.80
CA GLU A 2 0.58 -36.34 5.76
C GLU A 2 -0.19 -36.04 4.47
N TYR A 3 -0.99 -36.99 3.98
CA TYR A 3 -1.82 -36.81 2.79
C TYR A 3 -2.80 -35.63 2.90
N ILE A 4 -3.41 -35.47 4.08
CA ILE A 4 -4.34 -34.37 4.36
C ILE A 4 -3.58 -33.04 4.38
N CYS A 5 -2.41 -32.99 5.02
CA CYS A 5 -1.56 -31.81 5.03
C CYS A 5 -1.15 -31.39 3.61
N HIS A 6 -0.76 -32.35 2.76
CA HIS A 6 -0.45 -32.08 1.36
C HIS A 6 -1.64 -31.49 0.60
N ILE A 7 -2.84 -32.04 0.79
CA ILE A 7 -4.06 -31.48 0.17
C ILE A 7 -4.32 -30.05 0.64
N ILE A 8 -4.22 -29.80 1.94
CA ILE A 8 -4.44 -28.47 2.52
C ILE A 8 -3.44 -27.47 1.93
N ILE A 9 -2.15 -27.81 1.97
CA ILE A 9 -1.08 -26.96 1.43
C ILE A 9 -1.33 -26.68 -0.06
N ARG A 10 -1.63 -27.71 -0.86
CA ARG A 10 -1.84 -27.55 -2.32
C ARG A 10 -3.06 -26.70 -2.62
N ARG A 11 -4.14 -26.81 -1.85
CA ARG A 11 -5.34 -25.98 -2.05
C ARG A 11 -5.11 -24.54 -1.59
N SER A 12 -4.46 -24.34 -0.45
CA SER A 12 -4.17 -22.98 0.05
C SER A 12 -3.25 -22.23 -0.88
N THR A 13 -2.22 -22.88 -1.45
CA THR A 13 -1.30 -22.22 -2.39
C THR A 13 -2.03 -21.79 -3.65
N ARG A 14 -2.87 -22.64 -4.24
CA ARG A 14 -3.67 -22.30 -5.44
C ARG A 14 -4.56 -21.08 -5.22
N ILE A 15 -5.28 -21.03 -4.09
CA ILE A 15 -6.16 -19.90 -3.77
C ILE A 15 -5.35 -18.60 -3.65
N LEU A 16 -4.22 -18.66 -2.93
CA LEU A 16 -3.35 -17.50 -2.76
C LEU A 16 -2.71 -17.05 -4.08
N SER A 17 -2.29 -17.99 -4.94
CA SER A 17 -1.77 -17.71 -6.27
C SER A 17 -2.79 -17.02 -7.16
N CYS A 18 -4.06 -17.47 -7.16
CA CYS A 18 -5.14 -16.80 -7.87
C CYS A 18 -5.34 -15.37 -7.38
N LEU A 19 -5.35 -15.15 -6.06
CA LEU A 19 -5.47 -13.81 -5.49
C LEU A 19 -4.34 -12.89 -5.96
N ILE A 20 -3.10 -13.38 -5.92
CA ILE A 20 -1.92 -12.63 -6.37
C ILE A 20 -2.01 -12.27 -7.85
N ALA A 21 -2.41 -13.23 -8.70
CA ALA A 21 -2.60 -12.99 -10.12
C ALA A 21 -3.66 -11.91 -10.37
N CYS A 22 -4.84 -12.04 -9.75
CA CYS A 22 -5.91 -11.05 -9.89
C CYS A 22 -5.50 -9.65 -9.41
N LEU A 23 -4.80 -9.56 -8.26
CA LEU A 23 -4.31 -8.27 -7.75
C LEU A 23 -3.32 -7.66 -8.72
N SER A 24 -2.41 -8.46 -9.23
CA SER A 24 -1.39 -7.92 -10.10
C SER A 24 -1.93 -7.53 -11.48
N ASP A 25 -2.98 -8.19 -12.00
CA ASP A 25 -3.69 -7.74 -13.21
C ASP A 25 -4.33 -6.37 -12.99
N ARG A 26 -4.83 -6.11 -11.78
CA ARG A 26 -5.40 -4.82 -11.40
C ARG A 26 -4.34 -3.71 -11.32
N TYR A 27 -3.13 -4.03 -10.85
CA TYR A 27 -2.05 -3.03 -10.75
C TYR A 27 -1.32 -2.81 -12.07
N ASN A 28 -1.34 -3.78 -12.99
CA ASN A 28 -0.73 -3.70 -14.32
C ASN A 28 0.76 -3.28 -14.30
N GLU A 29 1.52 -3.83 -13.34
CA GLU A 29 2.95 -3.63 -13.19
C GLU A 29 3.72 -4.87 -13.65
N GLU A 30 4.80 -4.66 -14.42
CA GLU A 30 5.64 -5.73 -14.97
C GLU A 30 6.55 -6.38 -13.92
N ASN A 31 6.81 -5.68 -12.81
CA ASN A 31 7.69 -6.16 -11.75
C ASN A 31 7.04 -5.98 -10.39
N LEU A 32 6.54 -7.08 -9.81
CA LEU A 32 5.82 -7.03 -8.55
C LEU A 32 6.62 -7.70 -7.43
N THR A 33 6.90 -6.95 -6.37
CA THR A 33 7.46 -7.50 -5.14
C THR A 33 6.37 -7.80 -4.14
N ILE A 34 6.29 -9.04 -3.67
CA ILE A 34 5.27 -9.52 -2.74
C ILE A 34 5.95 -9.86 -1.42
N ALA A 35 5.64 -9.07 -0.39
CA ALA A 35 6.06 -9.36 0.97
C ALA A 35 5.09 -10.34 1.63
N ILE A 36 5.58 -11.50 2.07
CA ILE A 36 4.78 -12.51 2.75
C ILE A 36 5.18 -12.60 4.21
N ASP A 37 4.23 -12.36 5.12
CA ASP A 37 4.37 -12.64 6.55
C ASP A 37 3.63 -13.93 6.92
N SER A 38 4.27 -15.08 6.73
CA SER A 38 3.65 -16.36 7.09
C SER A 38 4.68 -17.37 7.55
N TYR A 39 4.38 -18.09 8.62
CA TYR A 39 5.19 -19.23 9.07
C TYR A 39 5.16 -20.37 8.04
N LEU A 40 4.02 -20.61 7.38
CA LEU A 40 3.92 -21.63 6.34
C LEU A 40 4.84 -21.31 5.18
N TYR A 41 4.84 -20.06 4.69
CA TYR A 41 5.73 -19.66 3.62
C TYR A 41 7.20 -19.75 4.03
N ARG A 42 7.55 -19.37 5.26
CA ARG A 42 8.95 -19.38 5.74
C ARG A 42 9.51 -20.76 6.05
N LEU A 43 8.71 -21.61 6.71
CA LEU A 43 9.18 -22.86 7.31
C LEU A 43 8.79 -24.10 6.50
N CYS A 44 7.91 -23.97 5.50
CA CYS A 44 7.46 -25.08 4.68
C CYS A 44 7.93 -24.88 3.22
N PRO A 45 9.09 -25.45 2.81
CA PRO A 45 9.65 -25.24 1.48
C PRO A 45 8.70 -25.62 0.34
N ILE A 46 7.91 -26.68 0.52
CA ILE A 46 6.94 -27.12 -0.50
C ILE A 46 5.83 -26.08 -0.74
N TYR A 47 5.51 -25.25 0.26
CA TYR A 47 4.57 -24.16 0.10
C TYR A 47 5.12 -23.09 -0.85
N GLN A 48 6.41 -22.76 -0.74
CA GLN A 48 7.09 -21.84 -1.65
C GLN A 48 7.11 -22.39 -3.08
N ILE A 49 7.44 -23.68 -3.24
CA ILE A 49 7.47 -24.31 -4.58
C ILE A 49 6.10 -24.23 -5.24
N TYR A 50 5.04 -24.62 -4.52
CA TYR A 50 3.69 -24.62 -5.10
C TYR A 50 3.17 -23.23 -5.42
N ILE A 51 3.39 -22.22 -4.57
CA ILE A 51 2.89 -20.87 -4.85
C ILE A 51 3.60 -20.27 -6.08
N HIS A 52 4.92 -20.45 -6.20
CA HIS A 52 5.69 -20.01 -7.36
C HIS A 52 5.21 -20.69 -8.64
N HIS A 53 5.12 -22.03 -8.62
CA HIS A 53 4.64 -22.81 -9.78
C HIS A 53 3.22 -22.43 -10.18
N ASP A 54 2.30 -22.30 -9.22
CA ASP A 54 0.91 -21.98 -9.51
C ASP A 54 0.77 -20.56 -10.07
N ILE A 55 1.62 -19.60 -9.66
CA ILE A 55 1.61 -18.24 -10.22
C ILE A 55 2.20 -18.18 -11.62
N GLU A 56 3.30 -18.89 -11.86
CA GLU A 56 3.90 -19.00 -13.20
C GLU A 56 2.95 -19.70 -14.18
N TYR A 57 2.14 -20.65 -13.69
CA TYR A 57 1.09 -21.26 -14.48
C TYR A 57 -0.05 -20.27 -14.79
N LEU A 58 -0.50 -19.49 -13.80
CA LEU A 58 -1.57 -18.51 -13.96
C LEU A 58 -1.14 -17.30 -14.79
N ARG A 59 0.14 -16.98 -14.78
CA ARG A 59 0.70 -15.85 -15.51
C ARG A 59 2.02 -16.20 -16.18
N LYS A 60 2.05 -15.93 -17.47
CA LYS A 60 3.23 -16.06 -18.32
C LYS A 60 4.40 -15.22 -17.76
N PRO A 61 5.56 -15.82 -17.44
CA PRO A 61 6.65 -15.14 -16.75
C PRO A 61 7.32 -14.03 -17.55
N TRP A 62 7.11 -13.97 -18.87
CA TRP A 62 7.60 -12.88 -19.72
C TRP A 62 6.72 -11.60 -19.67
N ILE A 63 5.59 -11.64 -18.97
CA ILE A 63 4.67 -10.49 -18.83
C ILE A 63 4.79 -9.85 -17.45
N THR A 64 5.02 -10.65 -16.40
CA THR A 64 5.24 -10.09 -15.07
C THR A 64 6.18 -10.97 -14.27
N MET A 65 7.18 -10.32 -13.69
CA MET A 65 8.15 -10.95 -12.79
C MET A 65 7.71 -10.75 -11.34
N PHE A 66 7.61 -11.86 -10.60
CA PHE A 66 7.24 -11.85 -9.19
C PHE A 66 8.46 -12.08 -8.30
N HIS A 67 8.70 -11.14 -7.38
CA HIS A 67 9.73 -11.26 -6.35
C HIS A 67 9.09 -11.46 -4.98
N PHE A 68 9.20 -12.67 -4.45
CA PHE A 68 8.71 -12.96 -3.11
C PHE A 68 9.79 -12.65 -2.08
N VAL A 69 9.42 -11.86 -1.07
CA VAL A 69 10.29 -11.52 0.05
C VAL A 69 9.61 -11.84 1.37
N ASN A 70 10.37 -12.26 2.36
CA ASN A 70 9.83 -12.38 3.71
C ASN A 70 9.54 -10.98 4.24
N ALA A 71 8.31 -10.74 4.67
CA ALA A 71 7.96 -9.49 5.32
C ALA A 71 8.80 -9.33 6.61
N THR A 72 9.18 -8.09 6.91
CA THR A 72 9.86 -7.80 8.17
C THR A 72 8.84 -7.88 9.31
N ASN A 73 9.12 -8.72 10.32
CA ASN A 73 8.23 -9.02 11.47
C ASN A 73 7.99 -7.84 12.43
N LYS A 74 8.24 -6.61 12.00
CA LYS A 74 8.08 -5.43 12.83
C LYS A 74 6.73 -4.81 12.50
N SER A 75 5.66 -5.41 13.02
CA SER A 75 4.28 -4.89 12.95
C SER A 75 4.17 -3.41 13.39
N TYR A 76 5.07 -2.97 14.27
CA TYR A 76 5.21 -1.57 14.68
C TYR A 76 5.82 -0.65 13.62
N LEU A 77 6.65 -1.13 12.69
CA LEU A 77 7.22 -0.28 11.64
C LEU A 77 6.16 0.11 10.60
N GLY A 78 5.31 -0.84 10.20
CA GLY A 78 4.21 -0.56 9.28
C GLY A 78 3.22 0.45 9.87
N SER A 79 2.80 0.23 11.12
CA SER A 79 1.90 1.18 11.81
C SER A 79 2.55 2.54 12.06
N ALA A 80 3.84 2.59 12.43
CA ALA A 80 4.57 3.85 12.57
C ALA A 80 4.69 4.62 11.24
N ALA A 81 4.96 3.92 10.14
CA ALA A 81 5.01 4.54 8.81
C ALA A 81 3.65 5.12 8.41
N VAL A 82 2.57 4.36 8.60
CA VAL A 82 1.20 4.83 8.32
C VAL A 82 0.83 6.03 9.19
N MET A 83 1.12 5.99 10.49
CA MET A 83 0.89 7.13 11.40
C MET A 83 1.72 8.36 11.00
N GLY A 84 2.96 8.15 10.56
CA GLY A 84 3.82 9.22 10.04
C GLY A 84 3.19 9.90 8.82
N LEU A 85 2.74 9.13 7.83
CA LEU A 85 2.04 9.62 6.64
C LEU A 85 0.75 10.36 6.99
N GLN A 86 0.00 9.87 7.97
CA GLN A 86 -1.23 10.53 8.41
C GLN A 86 -0.95 11.88 9.10
N LYS A 87 0.13 11.98 9.87
CA LYS A 87 0.56 13.22 10.51
C LYS A 87 1.04 14.25 9.48
N THR A 88 1.82 13.84 8.49
CA THR A 88 2.28 14.74 7.41
C THR A 88 1.11 15.24 6.57
N GLN A 89 0.16 14.37 6.24
CA GLN A 89 -1.04 14.76 5.50
C GLN A 89 -1.90 15.78 6.27
N LYS A 90 -2.10 15.57 7.59
CA LYS A 90 -2.79 16.56 8.43
C LYS A 90 -2.03 17.88 8.56
N ALA A 91 -0.71 17.84 8.64
CA ALA A 91 0.11 19.05 8.69
C ALA A 91 0.00 19.87 7.39
N MET A 92 0.00 19.21 6.23
CA MET A 92 -0.20 19.87 4.93
C MET A 92 -1.58 20.52 4.83
N ILE A 93 -2.65 19.81 5.20
CA ILE A 93 -4.03 20.37 5.19
C ILE A 93 -4.14 21.59 6.11
N ASN A 94 -3.63 21.49 7.35
CA ASN A 94 -3.67 22.61 8.29
C ASN A 94 -2.86 23.82 7.81
N GLN A 95 -1.80 23.60 7.01
CA GLN A 95 -0.98 24.67 6.46
C GLN A 95 -1.72 25.40 5.32
N ASP A 96 -2.43 24.67 4.46
CA ASP A 96 -3.29 25.25 3.41
C ASP A 96 -4.48 26.03 3.99
N ASP A 97 -5.10 25.53 5.06
CA ASP A 97 -6.18 26.24 5.77
C ASP A 97 -5.70 27.54 6.40
N ASN A 98 -4.49 27.53 6.99
CA ASN A 98 -3.89 28.73 7.57
C ASN A 98 -3.54 29.78 6.52
N ILE A 99 -2.97 29.36 5.38
CA ILE A 99 -2.65 30.26 4.25
C ILE A 99 -3.95 30.88 3.70
N SER A 100 -5.01 30.08 3.55
CA SER A 100 -6.33 30.54 3.11
C SER A 100 -6.93 31.56 4.08
N HIS A 101 -6.86 31.31 5.38
CA HIS A 101 -7.31 32.24 6.42
C HIS A 101 -6.53 33.57 6.42
N LEU A 102 -5.21 33.50 6.26
CA LEU A 102 -4.33 34.67 6.15
C LEU A 102 -4.67 35.52 4.91
N TYR A 103 -4.97 34.88 3.78
CA TYR A 103 -5.37 35.54 2.55
C TYR A 103 -6.70 36.29 2.70
N VAL A 104 -7.70 35.66 3.33
CA VAL A 104 -9.01 36.27 3.62
C VAL A 104 -8.87 37.46 4.57
N ARG A 105 -8.01 37.35 5.59
CA ARG A 105 -7.78 38.43 6.58
C ARG A 105 -7.09 39.64 5.95
N LYS A 106 -6.10 39.43 5.08
CA LYS A 106 -5.46 40.51 4.30
C LYS A 106 -6.46 41.24 3.38
N LYS A 107 -7.33 40.50 2.67
CA LYS A 107 -8.39 41.11 1.84
C LYS A 107 -9.37 41.96 2.64
N ARG A 108 -9.74 41.53 3.87
CA ARG A 108 -10.62 42.34 4.73
C ARG A 108 -9.94 43.63 5.19
N HIS A 109 -8.67 43.57 5.60
CA HIS A 109 -7.92 44.75 6.03
C HIS A 109 -7.77 45.79 4.91
N GLN A 110 -7.44 45.36 3.70
CA GLN A 110 -7.35 46.26 2.54
C GLN A 110 -8.69 46.95 2.25
N ARG A 111 -9.81 46.22 2.35
CA ARG A 111 -11.17 46.76 2.10
C ARG A 111 -11.60 47.80 3.14
N THR A 112 -11.21 47.62 4.41
CA THR A 112 -11.45 48.59 5.49
C THR A 112 -10.57 49.84 5.40
N GLU A 113 -9.41 49.76 4.75
CA GLU A 113 -8.57 50.94 4.49
C GLU A 113 -9.06 51.74 3.28
N SER A 114 -9.55 51.07 2.22
CA SER A 114 -10.12 51.76 1.05
C SER A 114 -11.40 52.53 1.39
N THR A 115 -12.21 52.04 2.32
CA THR A 115 -13.45 52.71 2.75
C THR A 115 -13.18 53.94 3.63
N LYS A 116 -12.02 54.04 4.28
CA LYS A 116 -11.63 55.22 5.05
C LYS A 116 -11.11 56.38 4.19
N LEU A 117 -10.61 56.09 2.98
CA LEU A 117 -10.10 57.08 2.03
C LEU A 117 -11.18 57.69 1.11
N SER A 118 -12.40 57.16 1.08
CA SER A 118 -13.51 57.72 0.27
C SER A 118 -14.41 58.72 1.04
N TYR A 119 -14.08 59.05 2.29
CA TYR A 119 -14.84 59.99 3.14
C TYR A 119 -13.98 61.17 3.64
N SER A 120 -12.84 61.44 3.01
CA SER A 120 -12.03 62.66 3.20
C SER A 120 -11.99 63.45 1.91
#